data_AF-A0A660M9G9-F1
#
_entry.id   AF-A0A660M9G9-F1
#
_cell.length_a   1.000
_cell.length_b   1.000
_cell.length_c   1.000
_cell.angle_alpha   90.00
_cell.angle_beta   90.00
_cell.angle_gamma   90.00
#
_symmetry.space_group_name_H-M   'P 1'
#
loop_
_entity.id
_entity.type
_entity.pdbx_description
1 polymer ?
#
loop_
_entity_poly.entity_id
_entity_poly.type
_entity_poly.pdbx_seq_one_letter_code
_entity_poly.pdbx_strand_id
1 'polypeptide(L)'
;MDLEQVIARCKSLLRTITNVRDSYRAVMDTRLNETIRLLTVITVALTIPTMIAGLYGMNVPVPGADDPTMFWKITTVSVIAAMATGYYFLRRR
;
A
#
# COMPACT_ATOMS: atom_id res chain seq x y z
N MET A 1 53.08 6.01 21.63
CA MET A 1 51.85 5.54 22.32
C MET A 1 50.65 6.44 22.04
N ASP A 2 50.82 7.74 21.83
CA ASP A 2 49.71 8.67 21.58
C ASP A 2 49.00 8.49 20.23
N LEU A 3 49.73 8.10 19.18
CA LEU A 3 49.15 7.93 17.83
C LEU A 3 48.10 6.82 17.77
N GLU A 4 48.35 5.70 18.45
CA GLU A 4 47.42 4.55 18.52
C GLU A 4 46.13 4.90 19.26
N GLN A 5 46.22 5.72 20.32
CA GLN A 5 45.03 6.24 21.00
C GLN A 5 44.20 7.13 20.09
N VAL A 6 44.82 8.05 19.35
CA VAL A 6 44.12 8.94 18.42
C VAL A 6 43.43 8.14 17.31
N ILE A 7 44.12 7.14 16.75
CA ILE A 7 43.54 6.23 15.76
C ILE A 7 42.36 5.43 16.34
N ALA A 8 42.48 4.93 17.57
CA ALA A 8 41.41 4.20 18.25
C ALA A 8 40.18 5.09 18.51
N ARG A 9 40.38 6.35 18.90
CA ARG A 9 39.31 7.36 19.08
C ARG A 9 38.61 7.65 17.75
N CYS A 10 39.35 7.89 16.68
CA CYS A 10 38.79 8.09 15.33
C CYS A 10 37.99 6.87 14.86
N LYS A 11 38.52 5.66 15.05
CA LYS A 11 37.82 4.42 14.68
C LYS A 11 36.53 4.23 15.48
N SER A 12 36.52 4.60 16.77
CA SER A 12 35.32 4.59 17.59
C SER A 12 34.29 5.60 17.11
N LEU A 13 34.69 6.83 16.80
CA LEU A 13 33.79 7.87 16.27
C LEU A 13 33.19 7.46 14.92
N LEU A 14 34.00 6.91 14.01
CA LEU A 14 33.52 6.35 12.75
C LEU A 14 32.50 5.24 12.97
N ARG A 15 32.75 4.34 13.93
CA ARG A 15 31.79 3.28 14.29
C ARG A 15 30.45 3.85 14.76
N THR A 16 30.48 4.87 15.62
CA THR A 16 29.28 5.54 16.11
C THR A 16 28.52 6.21 14.95
N ILE A 17 29.22 6.92 14.06
CA ILE A 17 28.61 7.55 12.88
C ILE A 17 27.94 6.50 11.98
N THR A 18 28.61 5.38 11.74
CA THR A 18 28.05 4.28 10.94
C THR A 18 26.81 3.69 11.61
N ASN A 19 26.86 3.40 12.92
CA ASN A 19 25.71 2.87 13.66
C ASN A 19 24.51 3.82 13.62
N VAL A 20 24.75 5.13 13.78
CA VAL A 20 23.70 6.15 13.67
C VAL A 20 23.13 6.17 12.26
N ARG A 21 23.98 6.18 11.23
CA ARG A 21 23.57 6.13 9.83
C ARG A 21 22.72 4.91 9.52
N ASP A 22 23.12 3.73 10.00
CA ASP A 22 22.40 2.49 9.78
C ASP A 22 21.06 2.48 10.52
N SER A 23 20.99 3.09 11.70
CA SER A 23 19.71 3.32 12.42
C SER A 23 18.79 4.27 11.64
N TYR A 24 19.33 5.36 11.09
CA TYR A 24 18.56 6.28 10.24
C TYR A 24 18.04 5.59 8.98
N ARG A 25 18.85 4.74 8.34
CA ARG A 25 18.43 3.93 7.19
C ARG A 25 17.30 2.99 7.56
N ALA A 26 17.41 2.28 8.68
CA ALA A 26 16.34 1.38 9.15
C ALA A 26 15.01 2.12 9.39
N VAL A 27 15.07 3.32 9.97
CA VAL A 27 13.88 4.17 10.14
C VAL A 27 13.32 4.61 8.79
N MET A 28 14.17 5.04 7.86
CA MET A 28 13.75 5.45 6.51
C MET A 28 13.10 4.30 5.74
N ASP A 29 13.69 3.10 5.77
CA ASP A 29 13.14 1.90 5.14
C ASP A 29 11.80 1.52 5.75
N THR A 30 11.64 1.67 7.07
CA THR A 30 10.35 1.47 7.75
C THR A 30 9.29 2.43 7.21
N ARG A 31 9.63 3.72 7.04
CA ARG A 31 8.71 4.73 6.49
C ARG A 31 8.38 4.49 5.03
N LEU A 32 9.36 4.07 4.23
CA LEU A 32 9.15 3.70 2.83
C LEU A 32 8.22 2.50 2.74
N ASN A 33 8.45 1.45 3.54
CA ASN A 33 7.61 0.27 3.56
C ASN A 33 6.18 0.60 4.02
N GLU A 34 6.02 1.49 4.99
CA GLU A 34 4.70 2.00 5.42
C GLU A 34 4.00 2.75 4.27
N THR A 35 4.73 3.61 3.53
CA THR A 35 4.20 4.38 2.41
C THR A 35 3.80 3.48 1.24
N ILE A 36 4.66 2.54 0.84
CA ILE A 36 4.37 1.57 -0.23
C ILE A 36 3.17 0.70 0.13
N ARG A 37 3.09 0.28 1.40
CA ARG A 37 1.92 -0.46 1.91
C ARG A 37 0.65 0.38 1.76
N LEU A 38 0.69 1.67 2.10
CA LEU A 38 -0.45 2.57 1.98
C LEU A 38 -0.90 2.72 0.52
N LEU A 39 0.05 2.95 -0.40
CA LEU A 39 -0.24 3.02 -1.83
C LEU A 39 -0.85 1.72 -2.36
N THR A 40 -0.28 0.57 -2.00
CA THR A 40 -0.78 -0.74 -2.43
C THR A 40 -2.23 -0.97 -2.02
N VAL A 41 -2.59 -0.57 -0.80
CA VAL A 41 -3.96 -0.67 -0.30
C VAL A 41 -4.91 0.20 -1.09
N ILE A 42 -4.52 1.45 -1.35
CA ILE A 42 -5.31 2.38 -2.18
C ILE A 42 -5.49 1.81 -3.58
N THR A 43 -4.42 1.30 -4.20
CA THR A 43 -4.47 0.68 -5.53
C THR A 43 -5.42 -0.51 -5.54
N VAL A 44 -5.28 -1.49 -4.64
CA VAL A 44 -6.16 -2.67 -4.60
C VAL A 44 -7.62 -2.27 -4.36
N ALA A 45 -7.85 -1.32 -3.46
CA ALA A 45 -9.19 -0.81 -3.17
C ALA A 45 -9.84 -0.12 -4.39
N LEU A 46 -9.05 0.54 -5.25
CA LEU A 46 -9.53 1.17 -6.48
C LEU A 46 -9.61 0.20 -7.67
N THR A 47 -8.69 -0.77 -7.79
CA THR A 47 -8.62 -1.70 -8.92
C THR A 47 -9.85 -2.60 -9.01
N ILE A 48 -10.39 -3.08 -7.88
CA ILE A 48 -11.59 -3.93 -7.88
C ILE A 48 -12.83 -3.21 -8.44
N PRO A 49 -13.25 -2.04 -7.91
CA PRO A 49 -14.41 -1.33 -8.44
C PRO A 49 -14.16 -0.78 -9.85
N THR A 50 -12.94 -0.33 -10.18
CA THR A 50 -12.63 0.16 -11.55
C THR A 50 -12.62 -0.96 -12.58
N MET A 51 -12.17 -2.17 -12.25
CA MET A 51 -12.24 -3.33 -13.13
C MET A 51 -13.70 -3.72 -13.41
N ILE A 52 -14.54 -3.72 -12.38
CA ILE A 52 -15.97 -3.97 -12.53
C ILE A 52 -16.61 -2.87 -13.40
N ALA A 53 -16.36 -1.60 -13.08
CA ALA A 53 -16.87 -0.47 -13.86
C ALA A 53 -16.35 -0.47 -15.31
N GLY A 54 -15.13 -0.93 -15.58
CA GLY A 54 -14.56 -1.03 -16.92
C GLY A 54 -15.24 -2.10 -17.78
N LEU A 55 -15.48 -3.29 -17.20
CA LEU A 55 -16.19 -4.38 -17.89
C LEU A 55 -17.65 -4.02 -18.23
N TYR A 56 -18.32 -3.28 -17.35
CA TYR A 56 -19.71 -2.87 -17.54
C TYR A 56 -19.87 -1.49 -18.23
N GLY A 57 -18.82 -0.68 -18.28
CA GLY A 57 -18.79 0.62 -18.97
C GLY A 57 -18.49 0.49 -20.46
N MET A 58 -17.87 -0.62 -20.88
CA MET A 58 -17.93 -1.06 -22.27
C MET A 58 -19.37 -1.55 -22.51
N ASN A 59 -20.06 -1.05 -23.54
CA ASN A 59 -21.43 -1.43 -23.94
C ASN A 59 -21.52 -2.93 -24.34
N VAL A 60 -21.13 -3.83 -23.44
CA VAL A 60 -21.18 -5.28 -23.61
C VAL A 60 -22.60 -5.70 -23.28
N PRO A 61 -23.33 -6.34 -24.21
CA PRO A 61 -24.69 -6.77 -23.98
C PRO A 61 -24.72 -7.76 -22.82
N VAL A 62 -25.22 -7.30 -21.68
CA VAL A 62 -25.45 -8.14 -20.50
C VAL A 62 -26.64 -9.08 -20.78
N PRO A 63 -26.52 -10.39 -20.48
CA PRO A 63 -27.65 -11.31 -20.60
C PRO A 63 -28.71 -10.95 -19.54
N GLY A 64 -29.67 -10.10 -19.92
CA GLY A 64 -30.69 -9.51 -19.03
C GLY A 64 -31.07 -8.05 -19.34
N ALA A 65 -30.77 -7.56 -20.56
CA ALA A 65 -30.97 -6.18 -20.99
C ALA A 65 -32.42 -5.65 -20.97
N ASP A 66 -33.43 -6.52 -20.80
CA ASP A 66 -34.85 -6.13 -20.71
C ASP A 66 -35.27 -5.65 -19.30
N ASP A 67 -34.48 -5.90 -18.27
CA ASP A 67 -34.86 -5.58 -16.89
C ASP A 67 -34.04 -4.42 -16.32
N PRO A 68 -34.62 -3.20 -16.17
CA PRO A 68 -33.90 -2.02 -15.67
C PRO A 68 -33.38 -2.18 -14.23
N THR A 69 -33.77 -3.24 -13.52
CA THR A 69 -33.29 -3.56 -12.17
C THR A 69 -31.91 -4.22 -12.13
N MET A 70 -31.40 -4.72 -13.26
CA MET A 70 -30.10 -5.40 -13.33
C MET A 70 -28.92 -4.45 -13.09
N PHE A 71 -29.02 -3.22 -13.61
CA PHE A 71 -28.04 -2.15 -13.36
C PHE A 71 -27.90 -1.84 -11.86
N TRP A 72 -29.02 -1.71 -11.16
CA TRP A 72 -29.03 -1.37 -9.73
C TRP A 72 -28.45 -2.49 -8.85
N LYS A 73 -28.74 -3.76 -9.18
CA LYS A 73 -28.17 -4.92 -8.47
C LYS A 73 -26.65 -4.98 -8.60
N ILE A 74 -26.12 -4.76 -9.80
CA ILE A 74 -24.68 -4.86 -10.07
C ILE A 74 -23.90 -3.69 -9.45
N THR A 75 -24.44 -2.47 -9.52
CA THR A 75 -23.86 -1.31 -8.81
C THR A 75 -23.85 -1.55 -7.31
N THR A 76 -24.94 -2.09 -6.75
CA THR A 76 -25.02 -2.42 -5.32
C THR A 76 -23.99 -3.48 -4.93
N VAL A 77 -23.83 -4.54 -5.73
CA VAL A 77 -22.80 -5.58 -5.49
C VAL A 77 -21.39 -5.00 -5.58
N SER A 78 -21.11 -4.11 -6.52
CA SER A 78 -19.80 -3.46 -6.67
C SER A 78 -19.47 -2.56 -5.49
N VAL A 79 -20.45 -1.79 -5.01
CA VAL A 79 -20.31 -0.95 -3.81
C VAL A 79 -20.12 -1.82 -2.57
N ILE A 80 -20.85 -2.92 -2.44
CA ILE A 80 -20.68 -3.87 -1.34
C ILE A 80 -19.31 -4.54 -1.41
N ALA A 81 -18.83 -4.94 -2.58
CA ALA A 81 -17.50 -5.52 -2.75
C ALA A 81 -16.40 -4.51 -2.39
N ALA A 82 -16.52 -3.25 -2.83
CA ALA A 82 -15.60 -2.18 -2.47
C ALA A 82 -15.61 -1.90 -0.95
N MET A 83 -16.80 -1.80 -0.34
CA MET A 83 -16.95 -1.66 1.11
C MET A 83 -16.42 -2.88 1.88
N ALA A 84 -16.68 -4.11 1.41
CA ALA A 84 -16.22 -5.33 2.06
C ALA A 84 -14.71 -5.46 1.99
N THR A 85 -14.09 -5.11 0.85
CA THR A 85 -12.62 -5.13 0.71
C THR A 85 -11.99 -4.05 1.59
N GLY A 86 -12.55 -2.84 1.60
CA GLY A 86 -12.13 -1.75 2.49
C GLY A 86 -12.28 -2.11 3.97
N TYR A 87 -13.43 -2.67 4.37
CA TYR A 87 -13.73 -3.08 5.74
C TYR A 87 -12.87 -4.26 6.19
N TYR A 88 -12.69 -5.28 5.34
CA TYR A 88 -11.82 -6.42 5.64
C TYR A 88 -10.38 -5.97 5.87
N PHE A 89 -9.89 -4.99 5.10
CA PHE A 89 -8.55 -4.47 5.27
C PHE A 89 -8.42 -3.56 6.50
N LEU A 90 -9.44 -2.74 6.81
CA LEU A 90 -9.48 -1.93 8.04
C LEU A 90 -9.56 -2.78 9.31
N ARG A 91 -10.31 -3.90 9.27
CA ARG A 91 -10.48 -4.82 10.40
C ARG A 91 -9.30 -5.79 10.59
N ARG A 92 -8.38 -5.86 9.62
CA ARG A 92 -7.16 -6.66 9.70
C ARG A 92 -5.94 -5.84 10.16
N ARG A 93 -6.15 -4.56 10.51
CA ARG A 93 -5.38 -3.85 11.53
C ARG A 93 -6.00 -4.10 12.89
#